data_AF-A0AAD4K6K2-F1
#
_entry.id   AF-A0AAD4K6K2-F1
#
_cell.length_a   1.000
_cell.length_b   1.000
_cell.length_c   1.000
_cell.angle_alpha   90.00
_cell.angle_beta   90.00
_cell.angle_gamma   90.00
#
_symmetry.space_group_name_H-M   'P 1'
#
loop_
_entity.id
_entity.type
_entity.pdbx_description
1 polymer ?
#
loop_
_entity_poly.entity_id
_entity_poly.type
_entity_poly.pdbx_seq_one_letter_code
_entity_poly.pdbx_strand_id
1 'polypeptide(L)'
;MSSLIKATQTNRLDLLKAMQLRINELLGLLHERGELLSIPLEEQESERNQEGLDLRLLREQEKEETNRKAAQTPKTITFGAHNTAADQQKFESINWECYSLATRALLDAVFDKRTLATCTLSGWKKGAKSSRHQLDPLKVHDIVQLVRQKCQVSVTRIKKIIVTKCADTGRNRRCSGR
;
A
#
# COMPACT_ATOMS: atom_id res chain seq x y z
N MET A 1 77.80 -7.23 14.62
CA MET A 1 77.12 -7.62 15.87
C MET A 1 76.08 -6.54 16.16
N SER A 2 74.82 -6.78 15.80
CA SER A 2 73.73 -7.10 16.76
C SER A 2 73.48 -5.90 17.70
N SER A 3 72.34 -5.20 17.70
CA SER A 3 70.99 -5.75 17.89
C SER A 3 69.96 -4.61 17.99
N LEU A 4 68.70 -4.86 17.57
CA LEU A 4 67.44 -4.54 18.28
C LEU A 4 67.04 -3.03 18.44
N ILE A 5 65.80 -2.52 18.25
CA ILE A 5 64.47 -2.92 18.76
C ILE A 5 63.33 -2.21 17.98
N LYS A 6 62.40 -3.04 17.47
CA LYS A 6 60.92 -2.96 17.42
C LYS A 6 60.19 -1.70 16.91
N ALA A 7 59.38 -1.94 15.87
CA ALA A 7 58.14 -1.23 15.61
C ALA A 7 57.31 -1.11 16.90
N THR A 8 56.98 0.10 17.29
CA THR A 8 56.19 0.37 18.48
C THR A 8 54.78 -0.15 18.27
N GLN A 9 54.47 -1.21 19.02
CA GLN A 9 53.12 -1.67 19.28
C GLN A 9 52.39 -0.52 20.01
N THR A 10 51.77 0.39 19.25
CA THR A 10 50.97 1.46 19.83
C THR A 10 49.89 0.81 20.67
N ASN A 11 49.85 1.14 21.95
CA ASN A 11 48.95 0.53 22.90
C ASN A 11 47.52 0.70 22.37
N ARG A 12 46.68 -0.34 22.45
CA ARG A 12 45.30 -0.28 21.95
C ARG A 12 44.55 0.95 22.50
N LEU A 13 44.91 1.37 23.71
CA LEU A 13 44.38 2.55 24.38
C LEU A 13 44.75 3.87 23.67
N ASP A 14 45.97 3.99 23.14
CA ASP A 14 46.42 5.19 22.43
C ASP A 14 45.71 5.33 21.08
N LEU A 15 45.46 4.21 20.41
CA LEU A 15 44.66 4.18 19.19
C LEU A 15 43.20 4.57 19.47
N LEU A 16 42.62 4.07 20.57
CA LEU A 16 41.26 4.43 20.99
C LEU A 16 41.13 5.91 21.36
N LYS A 17 42.12 6.48 22.05
CA LYS A 17 42.16 7.91 22.36
C LYS A 17 42.25 8.77 21.10
N ALA A 18 43.06 8.36 20.13
CA ALA A 18 43.17 9.06 18.84
C ALA A 18 41.85 9.01 18.05
N MET A 19 41.16 7.86 18.03
CA MET A 19 39.83 7.74 17.42
C MET A 19 38.78 8.60 18.13
N GLN A 20 38.80 8.62 19.46
CA GLN A 20 37.85 9.41 20.26
C GLN A 20 38.02 10.91 20.02
N LEU A 21 39.26 11.39 19.93
CA LEU A 21 39.55 12.78 19.58
C LEU A 21 38.99 13.15 18.21
N ARG A 22 39.12 12.25 17.22
CA ARG A 22 38.59 12.49 15.87
C ARG A 22 37.06 12.52 15.83
N ILE A 23 36.41 11.68 16.64
CA ILE A 23 34.95 11.70 16.80
C ILE A 23 34.51 13.04 17.39
N ASN A 24 35.17 13.52 18.45
CA ASN A 24 34.82 14.80 19.09
C ASN A 24 35.02 15.99 18.15
N GLU A 25 36.06 15.97 17.32
CA GLU A 25 36.31 17.00 16.30
C GLU A 25 35.19 17.03 15.23
N LEU A 26 34.74 15.86 14.76
CA LEU A 26 33.62 15.76 13.83
C LEU A 26 32.29 16.19 14.46
N LEU A 27 32.06 15.89 15.74
CA LEU A 27 30.89 16.36 16.47
C LEU A 27 30.90 17.89 16.64
N GLY A 28 32.07 18.49 16.85
CA GLY A 28 32.23 19.95 16.89
C GLY A 28 31.82 20.61 15.57
N LEU A 29 32.23 20.04 14.42
CA LEU A 29 31.85 20.52 13.10
C LEU A 29 30.35 20.37 12.79
N LEU A 30 29.70 19.34 13.35
CA LEU A 30 28.25 19.15 13.25
C LEU A 30 27.48 20.15 14.12
N HIS A 31 28.04 20.54 15.28
CA HIS A 31 27.41 21.47 16.21
C HIS A 31 27.40 22.92 15.69
N GLU A 32 28.44 23.36 14.97
CA GLU A 32 28.47 24.69 14.33
C GLU A 32 27.47 24.83 13.17
N ARG A 33 26.90 23.72 12.68
CA ARG A 33 25.83 23.69 11.67
C ARG A 33 24.42 23.59 12.27
N GLY A 34 24.26 24.04 13.51
CA GLY A 34 23.02 23.95 14.26
C GLY A 34 21.76 24.32 13.47
N GLU A 35 20.95 23.30 13.19
CA GLU A 35 19.51 23.39 13.36
C GLU A 35 19.06 22.28 14.31
N LEU A 36 18.55 22.73 15.46
CA LEU A 36 17.68 22.07 16.44
C LEU A 36 17.87 20.56 16.68
N LEU A 37 18.24 20.22 17.92
CA LEU A 37 17.37 19.48 18.85
C LEU A 37 18.05 19.36 20.21
N SER A 38 17.60 20.18 21.15
CA SER A 38 17.89 20.01 22.58
C SER A 38 17.06 18.84 23.11
N ILE A 39 17.70 17.73 23.46
CA ILE A 39 17.10 16.70 24.31
C ILE A 39 18.05 16.53 25.50
N PRO A 40 17.62 16.85 26.73
CA PRO A 40 18.37 16.50 27.93
C PRO A 40 18.38 14.97 28.10
N LEU A 41 19.58 14.44 28.29
CA LEU A 41 19.83 13.08 28.76
C LEU A 41 19.67 13.06 30.28
N GLU A 42 18.73 12.26 30.79
CA GLU A 42 18.85 11.71 32.13
C GLU A 42 18.70 10.18 32.06
N GLU A 43 19.87 9.58 32.15
CA GLU A 43 20.28 8.30 32.72
C GLU A 43 19.76 6.95 32.18
N GLN A 44 20.78 6.17 31.82
CA GLN A 44 20.87 4.78 31.43
C GLN A 44 20.16 3.84 32.41
N GLU A 45 19.48 2.82 31.87
CA GLU A 45 19.91 1.42 31.93
C GLU A 45 18.76 0.49 31.49
N SER A 46 19.05 -0.41 30.54
CA SER A 46 18.33 -1.66 30.20
C SER A 46 18.08 -1.85 28.70
N GLU A 47 19.14 -1.72 27.91
CA GLU A 47 19.22 -2.26 26.54
C GLU A 47 19.38 -3.77 26.59
N ARG A 48 18.29 -4.54 26.75
CA ARG A 48 18.30 -5.98 26.42
C ARG A 48 17.03 -6.54 25.78
N ASN A 49 16.01 -5.73 25.49
CA ASN A 49 14.73 -6.24 24.97
C ASN A 49 14.08 -5.41 23.85
N GLN A 50 14.79 -4.49 23.18
CA GLN A 50 14.15 -3.49 22.31
C GLN A 50 14.12 -3.79 20.79
N GLU A 51 14.84 -4.79 20.27
CA GLU A 51 14.73 -5.12 18.83
C GLU A 51 13.45 -5.90 18.47
N GLY A 52 12.68 -6.35 19.46
CA GLY A 52 11.41 -7.06 19.25
C GLY A 52 10.16 -6.17 19.26
N LEU A 53 10.27 -4.90 19.68
CA LEU A 53 9.13 -4.02 19.89
C LEU A 53 8.83 -3.11 18.68
N ASP A 54 9.82 -2.82 17.85
CA ASP A 54 9.71 -1.86 16.74
C ASP A 54 8.95 -2.43 15.52
N LEU A 55 9.14 -3.71 15.19
CA LEU A 55 8.32 -4.38 14.16
C LEU A 55 6.85 -4.58 14.56
N ARG A 56 6.52 -4.45 15.85
CA ARG A 56 5.12 -4.52 16.32
C ARG A 56 4.44 -3.16 16.22
N LEU A 57 5.13 -2.07 16.52
CA LEU A 57 4.57 -0.71 16.42
C LEU A 57 4.26 -0.31 14.97
N LEU A 58 5.12 -0.64 14.00
CA LEU A 58 4.83 -0.38 12.58
C LEU A 58 3.62 -1.20 12.08
N ARG A 59 3.48 -2.44 12.54
CA ARG A 59 2.34 -3.32 12.23
C ARG A 59 1.04 -2.87 12.93
N GLU A 60 1.16 -2.13 14.04
CA GLU A 60 0.04 -1.50 14.74
C GLU A 60 -0.40 -0.20 14.07
N GLN A 61 0.53 0.57 13.51
CA GLN A 61 0.20 1.77 12.73
C GLN A 61 -0.57 1.47 11.42
N GLU A 62 -0.27 0.37 10.72
CA GLU A 62 -1.08 -0.07 9.57
C GLU A 62 -2.47 -0.60 9.98
N LYS A 63 -2.60 -1.15 11.21
CA LYS A 63 -3.88 -1.62 11.73
C LYS A 63 -4.80 -0.47 12.15
N GLU A 64 -4.27 0.63 12.68
CA GLU A 64 -5.10 1.77 13.08
C GLU A 64 -5.76 2.50 11.90
N GLU A 65 -5.10 2.53 10.74
CA GLU A 65 -5.69 3.13 9.53
C GLU A 65 -6.88 2.30 9.00
N THR A 66 -6.89 0.98 9.26
CA THR A 66 -8.05 0.12 8.97
C THR A 66 -9.16 0.24 10.02
N ASN A 67 -8.83 0.55 11.28
CA ASN A 67 -9.79 0.63 12.38
C ASN A 67 -10.59 1.94 12.39
N ARG A 68 -10.01 3.07 11.95
CA ARG A 68 -10.76 4.35 11.83
C ARG A 68 -11.90 4.32 10.79
N LYS A 69 -11.92 3.34 9.89
CA LYS A 69 -13.01 3.15 8.91
C LYS A 69 -14.26 2.46 9.46
N ALA A 70 -14.22 1.91 10.67
CA ALA A 70 -15.33 1.12 11.23
C ALA A 70 -16.48 1.97 11.83
N ALA A 71 -16.27 3.27 12.07
CA ALA A 71 -17.27 4.15 12.70
C ALA A 71 -18.06 5.03 11.71
N GLN A 72 -17.77 4.94 10.41
CA GLN A 72 -18.56 5.65 9.40
C GLN A 72 -19.72 4.75 9.00
N THR A 73 -20.95 5.19 9.28
CA THR A 73 -22.14 4.56 8.71
C THR A 73 -21.95 4.44 7.20
N PRO A 74 -22.24 3.27 6.59
CA PRO A 74 -21.99 3.05 5.17
C PRO A 74 -22.93 3.91 4.35
N LYS A 75 -22.52 5.16 4.07
CA LYS A 75 -23.28 6.03 3.19
C LYS A 75 -23.19 5.44 1.80
N THR A 76 -24.35 5.02 1.29
CA THR A 76 -24.46 4.36 0.00
C THR A 76 -25.08 5.34 -0.99
N ILE A 77 -24.46 5.50 -2.16
CA ILE A 77 -24.97 6.32 -3.26
C ILE A 77 -25.58 5.42 -4.33
N THR A 78 -26.77 5.77 -4.83
CA THR A 78 -27.38 5.11 -5.98
C THR A 78 -27.14 5.91 -7.25
N PHE A 79 -26.90 5.23 -8.37
CA PHE A 79 -26.69 5.86 -9.66
C PHE A 79 -27.23 5.01 -10.82
N GLY A 80 -27.44 5.65 -11.97
CA GLY A 80 -27.90 5.00 -13.19
C GLY A 80 -29.42 4.80 -13.25
N ALA A 81 -29.88 4.15 -14.32
CA ALA A 81 -31.30 3.92 -14.58
C ALA A 81 -31.84 2.74 -13.76
N HIS A 82 -30.96 1.84 -13.31
CA HIS A 82 -31.33 0.66 -12.53
C HIS A 82 -31.02 0.82 -11.03
N ASN A 83 -30.77 2.05 -10.56
CA ASN A 83 -30.49 2.38 -9.15
C ASN A 83 -29.36 1.54 -8.55
N THR A 84 -28.27 1.38 -9.29
CA THR A 84 -27.10 0.65 -8.80
C THR A 84 -26.49 1.35 -7.60
N ALA A 85 -26.35 0.63 -6.48
CA ALA A 85 -25.75 1.15 -5.25
C ALA A 85 -24.22 0.98 -5.25
N ALA A 86 -23.51 2.02 -4.82
CA ALA A 86 -22.08 2.01 -4.51
C ALA A 86 -21.79 2.68 -3.17
N ASP A 87 -20.64 2.33 -2.61
CA ASP A 87 -20.08 3.00 -1.45
C ASP A 87 -19.72 4.46 -1.77
N GLN A 88 -20.30 5.42 -1.06
CA GLN A 88 -20.12 6.86 -1.31
C GLN A 88 -18.66 7.28 -1.14
N GLN A 89 -17.97 6.77 -0.12
CA GLN A 89 -16.58 7.15 0.16
C GLN A 89 -15.66 6.73 -0.99
N LYS A 90 -15.90 5.53 -1.53
CA LYS A 90 -15.14 5.05 -2.68
C LYS A 90 -15.50 5.81 -3.95
N PHE A 91 -16.75 6.23 -4.10
CA PHE A 91 -17.22 6.98 -5.26
C PHE A 91 -16.59 8.39 -5.35
N GLU A 92 -16.45 9.07 -4.22
CA GLU A 92 -15.86 10.42 -4.14
C GLU A 92 -14.35 10.41 -4.38
N SER A 93 -13.65 9.34 -4.00
CA SER A 93 -12.20 9.20 -4.19
C SER A 93 -11.78 8.76 -5.61
N ILE A 94 -12.73 8.60 -6.54
CA ILE A 94 -12.44 8.17 -7.90
C ILE A 94 -11.84 9.31 -8.71
N ASN A 95 -10.64 9.09 -9.27
CA ASN A 95 -10.11 9.96 -10.32
C ASN A 95 -10.78 9.68 -11.68
N TRP A 96 -11.62 10.62 -12.15
CA TRP A 96 -12.35 10.54 -13.42
C TRP A 96 -11.54 10.95 -14.65
N GLU A 97 -10.32 11.49 -14.49
CA GLU A 97 -9.43 11.85 -15.61
C GLU A 97 -8.97 10.59 -16.37
N CYS A 98 -8.77 9.48 -15.66
CA CYS A 98 -8.35 8.22 -16.24
C CYS A 98 -9.48 7.19 -16.20
N TYR A 99 -10.13 6.98 -17.35
CA TYR A 99 -11.25 6.03 -17.49
C TYR A 99 -10.88 4.60 -17.01
N SER A 100 -9.63 4.18 -17.18
CA SER A 100 -9.18 2.84 -16.78
C SER A 100 -9.11 2.68 -15.27
N LEU A 101 -8.64 3.70 -14.55
CA LEU A 101 -8.60 3.69 -13.08
C LEU A 101 -10.00 3.91 -12.53
N ALA A 102 -10.76 4.84 -13.10
CA ALA A 102 -12.13 5.13 -12.72
C ALA A 102 -13.03 3.88 -12.79
N THR A 103 -12.99 3.16 -13.92
CA THR A 103 -13.79 1.94 -14.09
C THR A 103 -13.40 0.87 -13.05
N ARG A 104 -12.10 0.71 -12.76
CA ARG A 104 -11.64 -0.30 -11.80
C ARG A 104 -12.05 0.05 -10.36
N ALA A 105 -11.89 1.31 -9.96
CA ALA A 105 -12.30 1.80 -8.65
C ALA A 105 -13.82 1.69 -8.46
N LEU A 106 -14.60 2.04 -9.50
CA LEU A 106 -16.05 1.92 -9.47
C LEU A 106 -16.51 0.46 -9.36
N LEU A 107 -15.86 -0.47 -10.07
CA LEU A 107 -16.13 -1.91 -9.91
C LEU A 107 -15.85 -2.41 -8.49
N ASP A 108 -14.78 -1.94 -7.85
CA ASP A 108 -14.43 -2.29 -6.46
C ASP A 108 -15.36 -1.62 -5.41
N ALA A 109 -16.11 -0.59 -5.82
CA ALA A 109 -17.12 0.08 -5.01
C ALA A 109 -18.52 -0.57 -5.13
N VAL A 110 -18.86 -1.13 -6.29
CA VAL A 110 -20.17 -1.74 -6.59
C VAL A 110 -20.18 -3.25 -6.31
N PHE A 111 -19.08 -3.94 -6.58
CA PHE A 111 -19.00 -5.40 -6.46
C PHE A 111 -17.94 -5.82 -5.44
N ASP A 112 -18.25 -6.86 -4.67
CA ASP A 112 -17.25 -7.49 -3.83
C ASP A 112 -16.13 -8.11 -4.65
N LYS A 113 -14.91 -8.05 -4.11
CA LYS A 113 -13.73 -8.76 -4.67
C LYS A 113 -14.04 -10.24 -4.88
N ARG A 114 -14.91 -10.82 -4.03
CA ARG A 114 -15.30 -12.22 -4.14
C ARG A 114 -16.08 -12.49 -5.41
N THR A 115 -17.08 -11.65 -5.67
CA THR A 115 -17.97 -11.69 -6.83
C THR A 115 -17.20 -11.38 -8.11
N LEU A 116 -16.31 -10.38 -8.11
CA LEU A 116 -15.47 -10.05 -9.27
C LEU A 116 -14.51 -11.17 -9.67
N ALA A 117 -14.07 -12.01 -8.74
CA ALA A 117 -13.17 -13.12 -9.03
C ALA A 117 -13.88 -14.35 -9.59
N THR A 118 -15.12 -14.59 -9.17
CA THR A 118 -15.93 -15.74 -9.60
C THR A 118 -16.70 -15.42 -10.88
N CYS A 119 -17.06 -14.15 -11.09
CA CYS A 119 -17.92 -13.74 -12.17
C CYS A 119 -17.16 -13.34 -13.44
N THR A 120 -17.86 -13.37 -14.56
CA THR A 120 -17.41 -12.86 -15.86
C THR A 120 -18.43 -11.97 -16.50
N LEU A 121 -17.98 -11.11 -17.42
CA LEU A 121 -18.86 -10.23 -18.17
C LEU A 121 -19.96 -10.99 -18.94
N SER A 122 -19.68 -12.19 -19.46
CA SER A 122 -20.62 -12.99 -20.27
C SER A 122 -20.96 -14.36 -19.69
N GLY A 123 -20.43 -14.76 -18.54
CA GLY A 123 -20.59 -16.13 -17.98
C GLY A 123 -19.90 -17.24 -18.78
N TRP A 124 -19.53 -16.99 -20.04
CA TRP A 124 -19.04 -17.99 -20.97
C TRP A 124 -17.52 -18.04 -21.01
N LYS A 125 -16.93 -19.16 -20.57
CA LYS A 125 -15.53 -19.48 -20.85
C LYS A 125 -15.51 -20.53 -21.95
N LYS A 126 -15.01 -20.19 -23.14
CA LYS A 126 -14.80 -21.19 -24.20
C LYS A 126 -13.86 -22.28 -23.67
N GLY A 127 -14.34 -23.52 -23.54
CA GLY A 127 -13.52 -24.70 -23.32
C GLY A 127 -13.14 -25.08 -21.88
N ALA A 128 -13.76 -24.55 -20.82
CA ALA A 128 -13.49 -25.02 -19.45
C ALA A 128 -14.77 -25.26 -18.65
N LYS A 129 -14.88 -26.46 -18.06
CA LYS A 129 -16.00 -27.06 -17.29
C LYS A 129 -16.38 -26.32 -15.98
N SER A 130 -16.32 -24.99 -15.95
CA SER A 130 -16.71 -24.22 -14.77
C SER A 130 -17.57 -23.04 -15.20
N SER A 131 -18.87 -23.15 -14.97
CA SER A 131 -19.84 -22.08 -15.13
C SER A 131 -19.47 -20.92 -14.20
N ARG A 132 -18.75 -19.93 -14.73
CA ARG A 132 -18.53 -18.67 -14.01
C ARG A 132 -19.84 -17.91 -14.03
N HIS A 133 -20.24 -17.37 -12.88
CA HIS A 133 -21.46 -16.57 -12.81
C HIS A 133 -21.32 -15.31 -13.69
N GLN A 134 -22.41 -14.86 -14.29
CA GLN A 134 -22.41 -13.61 -15.04
C GLN A 134 -22.44 -12.44 -14.06
N LEU A 135 -21.70 -11.36 -14.33
CA LEU A 135 -21.94 -10.10 -13.64
C LEU A 135 -23.35 -9.62 -13.95
N ASP A 136 -24.01 -9.01 -12.97
CA ASP A 136 -25.34 -8.44 -13.14
C ASP A 136 -25.31 -7.44 -14.32
N PRO A 137 -25.97 -7.76 -15.45
CA PRO A 137 -25.88 -6.95 -16.66
C PRO A 137 -26.49 -5.57 -16.46
N LEU A 138 -27.44 -5.42 -15.53
CA LEU A 138 -28.08 -4.14 -15.22
C LEU A 138 -27.10 -3.19 -14.53
N LYS A 139 -26.38 -3.71 -13.52
CA LYS A 139 -25.33 -2.93 -12.83
C LYS A 139 -24.18 -2.57 -13.77
N VAL A 140 -23.79 -3.51 -14.63
CA VAL A 140 -22.76 -3.24 -15.65
C VAL A 140 -23.22 -2.16 -16.64
N HIS A 141 -24.49 -2.16 -17.03
CA HIS A 141 -25.04 -1.12 -17.90
C HIS A 141 -24.95 0.26 -17.27
N ASP A 142 -25.38 0.41 -16.01
CA ASP A 142 -25.30 1.68 -15.27
C ASP A 142 -23.85 2.19 -15.15
N ILE A 143 -22.91 1.30 -14.80
CA ILE A 143 -21.49 1.62 -14.71
C ILE A 143 -20.95 2.13 -16.05
N VAL A 144 -21.30 1.43 -17.15
CA VAL A 144 -20.84 1.79 -18.49
C VAL A 144 -21.38 3.17 -18.91
N GLN A 145 -22.66 3.45 -18.66
CA GLN A 145 -23.25 4.74 -19.00
C GLN A 145 -22.65 5.87 -18.16
N LEU A 146 -22.46 5.65 -16.85
CA LEU A 146 -21.86 6.65 -15.97
C LEU A 146 -20.43 7.01 -16.40
N VAL A 147 -19.58 6.00 -16.62
CA VAL A 147 -18.19 6.22 -17.05
C VAL A 147 -18.14 6.86 -18.44
N ARG A 148 -19.06 6.49 -19.33
CA ARG A 148 -19.19 7.14 -20.65
C ARG A 148 -19.53 8.62 -20.51
N GLN A 149 -20.46 8.98 -19.62
CA GLN A 149 -20.85 10.37 -19.40
C GLN A 149 -19.72 11.20 -18.76
N LYS A 150 -19.00 10.63 -17.79
CA LYS A 150 -17.92 11.33 -17.07
C LYS A 150 -16.63 11.45 -17.87
N CYS A 151 -16.19 10.37 -18.51
CA CYS A 151 -14.89 10.31 -19.19
C CYS A 151 -14.99 10.46 -20.73
N GLN A 152 -16.20 10.51 -21.30
CA GLN A 152 -16.45 10.61 -22.75
C GLN A 152 -15.79 9.48 -23.58
N VAL A 153 -15.72 8.28 -23.02
CA VAL A 153 -15.06 7.12 -23.66
C VAL A 153 -16.08 6.17 -24.30
N SER A 154 -15.67 5.47 -25.36
CA SER A 154 -16.48 4.44 -26.00
C SER A 154 -16.78 3.24 -25.10
N VAL A 155 -18.02 2.74 -25.19
CA VAL A 155 -18.51 1.59 -24.42
C VAL A 155 -17.62 0.36 -24.58
N THR A 156 -17.10 0.12 -25.79
CA THR A 156 -16.21 -1.02 -26.09
C THR A 156 -14.93 -0.97 -25.27
N ARG A 157 -14.34 0.22 -25.07
CA ARG A 157 -13.11 0.39 -24.30
C ARG A 157 -13.37 0.16 -22.81
N ILE A 158 -14.51 0.64 -22.29
CA ILE A 158 -14.93 0.41 -20.90
C ILE A 158 -15.16 -1.09 -20.65
N LYS A 159 -15.90 -1.77 -21.53
CA LYS A 159 -16.14 -3.23 -21.44
C LYS A 159 -14.83 -4.04 -21.42
N LYS A 160 -13.83 -3.65 -22.22
CA LYS A 160 -12.49 -4.29 -22.19
C LYS A 160 -11.81 -4.18 -20.82
N ILE A 161 -11.93 -3.04 -20.14
CA ILE A 161 -11.39 -2.87 -18.78
C ILE A 161 -12.10 -3.78 -17.79
N ILE A 162 -13.43 -3.88 -17.87
CA ILE A 162 -14.22 -4.77 -17.00
C ILE A 162 -13.77 -6.23 -17.19
N VAL A 163 -13.63 -6.69 -18.44
CA VAL A 163 -13.13 -8.05 -18.74
C VAL A 163 -11.74 -8.28 -18.15
N THR A 164 -10.83 -7.32 -18.33
CA THR A 164 -9.45 -7.41 -17.84
C THR A 164 -9.43 -7.48 -16.31
N LYS A 165 -10.19 -6.62 -15.62
CA LYS A 165 -10.30 -6.63 -14.16
C LYS A 165 -10.83 -7.97 -13.63
N CYS A 166 -11.89 -8.53 -14.22
CA CYS A 166 -12.41 -9.85 -13.85
C CYS A 166 -11.41 -10.99 -14.13
N ALA A 167 -10.58 -10.86 -15.16
CA ALA A 167 -9.52 -11.82 -15.44
C ALA A 167 -8.40 -11.75 -14.39
N ASP A 168 -7.99 -10.55 -14.01
CA ASP A 168 -6.93 -10.31 -13.03
C ASP A 168 -7.34 -10.79 -11.62
N THR A 169 -8.55 -10.47 -11.16
CA THR A 169 -9.07 -10.93 -9.87
C THR A 169 -9.17 -12.46 -9.81
N GLY A 170 -9.57 -13.10 -10.91
CA GLY A 170 -9.62 -14.57 -11.04
C GLY A 170 -8.24 -15.25 -11.14
N ARG A 171 -7.19 -14.53 -11.56
CA ARG A 171 -5.80 -15.01 -11.49
C ARG A 171 -5.24 -14.87 -10.09
N ASN A 172 -5.45 -13.73 -9.44
CA ASN A 172 -4.94 -13.47 -8.09
C ASN A 172 -5.39 -14.53 -7.07
N ARG A 173 -6.65 -14.98 -7.15
CA ARG A 173 -7.18 -16.06 -6.32
C ARG A 173 -6.48 -17.41 -6.47
N ARG A 174 -5.89 -17.68 -7.63
CA ARG A 174 -5.22 -18.95 -7.93
C ARG A 174 -3.76 -18.98 -7.47
N CYS A 175 -3.21 -17.83 -7.08
CA CYS A 175 -1.83 -17.70 -6.61
C CYS A 175 -1.72 -17.52 -5.09
N SER A 176 -2.79 -17.10 -4.40
CA SER A 176 -2.81 -16.91 -2.94
C SER A 176 -2.99 -18.20 -2.13
N GLY A 177 -2.50 -19.33 -2.65
CA GLY A 177 -2.59 -20.64 -2.02
C GLY A 177 -1.32 -21.44 -2.33
N ARG A 178 -0.20 -20.99 -1.77
CA ARG A 178 1.03 -21.77 -1.56
C ARG A 178 1.66 -21.33 -0.26
#